data_AF-A0A7Y2K5H2-F1
#
_entry.id   AF-A0A7Y2K5H2-F1
#
_cell.length_a   1.000
_cell.length_b   1.000
_cell.length_c   1.000
_cell.angle_alpha   90.00
_cell.angle_beta   90.00
_cell.angle_gamma   90.00
#
_symmetry.space_group_name_H-M   'P 1'
#
loop_
_entity.id
_entity.type
_entity.pdbx_description
1 polymer ?
#
loop_
_entity_poly.entity_id
_entity_poly.type
_entity_poly.pdbx_seq_one_letter_code
_entity_poly.pdbx_strand_id
1 'polypeptide(L)'
;IYDIRELEDKNSIVEVKLNKCTSVFDEKGIFAPIYEESITNKISGDEVIVCIGQEADVELIDDKNYNSFFSNGIIEVNMDTLETKNKGIFAGGDIVSGPASVIDAVGHGRKAARSIDKFLGGDGIINYDEDLYNNNEMFIGREEGFGTLKREQVSYVDADERKINFNPFELTYEKDSAIKEGSRCLRCDLRLHFRHNPSPPEKYLRFNVENIEMVPSEEGVIQLLDDNKEVYHIKGTDNMKETLLEILNDNGKTAYFIYEADPMFTKRESELLQQYLQKHGKLPDSGDDLDDLF
;
A
#
# COMPACT_ATOMS: atom_id res chain seq x y z
N ILE A 1 31.17 -5.81 8.04
CA ILE A 1 30.52 -6.79 7.15
C ILE A 1 31.63 -7.72 6.67
N TYR A 2 31.36 -9.01 6.52
CA TYR A 2 32.32 -9.97 6.00
C TYR A 2 31.75 -10.58 4.74
N ASP A 3 32.61 -10.92 3.79
CA ASP A 3 32.24 -11.59 2.54
C ASP A 3 33.04 -12.86 2.35
N ILE A 4 32.46 -13.83 1.64
CA ILE A 4 33.06 -15.14 1.40
C ILE A 4 34.17 -14.98 0.37
N ARG A 5 35.40 -15.27 0.79
CA ARG A 5 36.57 -15.30 -0.09
C ARG A 5 36.76 -16.68 -0.72
N GLU A 6 36.60 -17.72 0.08
CA GLU A 6 36.95 -19.08 -0.30
C GLU A 6 36.16 -20.09 0.52
N LEU A 7 35.77 -21.18 -0.13
CA LEU A 7 35.19 -22.37 0.49
C LEU A 7 36.17 -23.52 0.27
N GLU A 8 36.72 -24.07 1.35
CA GLU A 8 37.57 -25.26 1.31
C GLU A 8 36.80 -26.46 1.87
N ASP A 9 36.58 -27.49 1.06
CA ASP A 9 36.07 -28.78 1.52
C ASP A 9 37.26 -29.65 2.02
N LYS A 10 37.25 -29.97 3.32
CA LYS A 10 38.26 -30.83 3.95
C LYS A 10 37.70 -32.21 4.30
N ASN A 11 36.98 -32.84 3.37
CA ASN A 11 36.43 -34.21 3.45
C ASN A 11 35.47 -34.50 4.63
N SER A 12 35.29 -33.56 5.56
CA SER A 12 34.46 -33.73 6.77
C SER A 12 34.03 -32.39 7.40
N ILE A 13 34.72 -31.29 7.08
CA ILE A 13 34.41 -29.94 7.54
C ILE A 13 34.63 -29.01 6.36
N VAL A 14 33.69 -28.10 6.11
CA VAL A 14 33.86 -26.99 5.18
C VAL A 14 34.39 -25.79 5.96
N GLU A 15 35.50 -25.23 5.49
CA GLU A 15 36.07 -24.00 6.03
C GLU A 15 35.71 -22.83 5.11
N VAL A 16 34.97 -21.86 5.65
CA VAL A 16 34.61 -20.61 4.99
C VAL A 16 35.62 -19.54 5.40
N LYS A 17 36.43 -19.07 4.46
CA LYS A 17 37.32 -17.92 4.69
C LYS A 17 36.58 -16.64 4.32
N LEU A 18 36.65 -15.67 5.22
CA LEU A 18 35.92 -14.41 5.13
C LEU A 18 36.89 -13.24 5.04
N ASN A 19 36.62 -12.27 4.17
CA ASN A 19 37.31 -10.99 4.13
C ASN A 19 36.43 -9.89 4.73
N LYS A 20 37.02 -8.93 5.44
CA LYS A 20 36.27 -7.77 5.93
C LYS A 20 35.92 -6.84 4.76
N CYS A 21 34.63 -6.62 4.54
CA CYS A 21 34.10 -5.59 3.66
C CYS A 21 34.08 -4.25 4.42
N THR A 22 34.81 -3.27 3.91
CA THR A 22 34.98 -1.93 4.51
C THR A 22 34.00 -0.91 3.92
N SER A 23 33.57 -1.11 2.67
CA SER A 23 32.47 -0.37 2.06
C SER A 23 31.68 -1.29 1.14
N VAL A 24 30.36 -1.12 1.09
CA VAL A 24 29.46 -1.90 0.20
C VAL A 24 29.11 -1.09 -1.06
N PHE A 25 28.99 0.23 -0.91
CA PHE A 25 28.61 1.14 -1.97
C PHE A 25 29.70 2.20 -2.16
N ASP A 26 29.79 2.75 -3.37
CA ASP A 26 30.60 3.94 -3.62
C ASP A 26 29.90 5.21 -3.11
N GLU A 27 30.56 6.37 -3.28
CA GLU A 27 30.01 7.68 -2.88
C GLU A 27 28.71 8.06 -3.61
N LYS A 28 28.39 7.38 -4.72
CA LYS A 28 27.17 7.60 -5.51
C LYS A 28 26.05 6.63 -5.14
N GLY A 29 26.27 5.74 -4.17
CA GLY A 29 25.31 4.71 -3.77
C GLY A 29 25.25 3.53 -4.75
N ILE A 30 26.21 3.40 -5.66
CA ILE A 30 26.31 2.27 -6.58
C ILE A 30 27.01 1.13 -5.86
N PHE A 31 26.49 -0.10 -6.00
CA PHE A 31 27.08 -1.28 -5.39
C PHE A 31 28.50 -1.50 -5.92
N ALA A 32 29.49 -1.33 -5.04
CA ALA A 32 30.92 -1.35 -5.35
C ALA A 32 31.72 -1.74 -4.10
N PRO A 33 31.66 -3.01 -3.68
CA PRO A 33 32.23 -3.42 -2.42
C PRO A 33 33.76 -3.35 -2.43
N ILE A 34 34.32 -2.85 -1.32
CA ILE A 34 35.77 -2.76 -1.08
C ILE A 34 36.11 -3.66 0.11
N TYR A 35 37.15 -4.47 -0.07
CA TYR A 35 37.59 -5.46 0.93
C TYR A 35 38.98 -5.14 1.45
N GLU A 36 39.18 -5.39 2.74
CA GLU A 36 40.48 -5.34 3.39
C GLU A 36 41.02 -6.77 3.54
N GLU A 37 41.83 -7.19 2.57
CA GLU A 37 42.34 -8.57 2.49
C GLU A 37 43.26 -8.98 3.64
N SER A 38 43.81 -8.01 4.40
CA SER A 38 44.63 -8.28 5.58
C SER A 38 43.80 -8.78 6.77
N ILE A 39 42.50 -8.46 6.80
CA ILE A 39 41.59 -8.87 7.88
C ILE A 39 40.76 -10.05 7.38
N THR A 40 41.25 -11.25 7.70
CA THR A 40 40.57 -12.50 7.42
C THR A 40 39.94 -13.09 8.67
N ASN A 41 38.78 -13.70 8.52
CA ASN A 41 38.15 -14.53 9.54
C ASN A 41 37.84 -15.91 8.96
N LYS A 42 37.64 -16.90 9.83
CA LYS A 42 37.35 -18.27 9.41
C LYS A 42 36.20 -18.83 10.22
N ILE A 43 35.28 -19.49 9.52
CA ILE A 43 34.18 -20.23 10.13
C ILE A 43 34.27 -21.66 9.60
N SER A 44 34.15 -22.62 10.50
CA SER A 44 34.11 -24.04 10.16
C SER A 44 32.72 -24.59 10.45
N GLY A 45 32.21 -25.42 9.53
CA GLY A 45 30.94 -26.11 9.70
C GLY A 45 30.94 -27.43 8.96
N ASP A 46 30.04 -28.33 9.33
CA ASP A 46 29.88 -29.62 8.64
C ASP A 46 29.20 -29.44 7.27
N GLU A 47 28.37 -28.40 7.12
CA GLU A 47 27.61 -28.10 5.92
C GLU A 47 27.55 -26.58 5.67
N VAL A 48 27.66 -26.18 4.39
CA VAL A 48 27.53 -24.79 3.95
C VAL A 48 26.46 -24.72 2.87
N ILE A 49 25.37 -24.01 3.15
CA ILE A 49 24.28 -23.76 2.21
C ILE A 49 24.49 -22.36 1.62
N VAL A 50 24.76 -22.31 0.31
CA VAL A 50 25.03 -21.05 -0.40
C VAL A 50 23.72 -20.47 -0.94
N CYS A 51 23.29 -19.34 -0.37
CA CYS A 51 22.03 -18.66 -0.75
C CYS A 51 22.30 -17.26 -1.36
N ILE A 52 23.20 -17.17 -2.33
CA ILE A 52 23.64 -15.89 -2.94
C ILE A 52 22.76 -15.41 -4.11
N GLY A 53 21.76 -16.20 -4.49
CA GLY A 53 20.85 -15.90 -5.59
C GLY A 53 20.80 -17.03 -6.61
N GLN A 54 20.40 -16.67 -7.82
CA GLN A 54 20.23 -17.56 -8.96
C GLN A 54 20.78 -16.87 -10.21
N GLU A 55 21.19 -17.67 -11.19
CA GLU A 55 21.56 -17.21 -12.52
C GLU A 55 20.79 -18.00 -13.57
N ALA A 56 20.68 -17.43 -14.77
CA ALA A 56 20.04 -18.10 -15.88
C ALA A 56 20.93 -19.22 -16.41
N ASP A 57 20.39 -20.43 -16.48
CA ASP A 57 20.99 -21.51 -17.27
C ASP A 57 20.75 -21.24 -18.76
N VAL A 58 21.84 -21.03 -19.49
CA VAL A 58 21.85 -20.65 -20.91
C VAL A 58 22.51 -21.69 -21.79
N GLU A 59 22.78 -22.90 -21.29
CA GLU A 59 23.45 -23.97 -22.06
C GLU A 59 22.73 -24.31 -23.37
N LEU A 60 21.41 -24.10 -23.42
CA LEU A 60 20.58 -24.33 -24.62
C LEU A 60 20.78 -23.28 -25.73
N ILE A 61 21.54 -22.21 -25.47
CA ILE A 61 21.76 -21.09 -26.37
C ILE A 61 23.23 -21.08 -26.78
N ASP A 62 23.49 -21.44 -28.04
CA ASP A 62 24.85 -21.42 -28.61
C ASP A 62 25.52 -20.05 -28.38
N ASP A 63 26.81 -20.05 -28.05
CA ASP A 63 27.64 -18.87 -27.73
C ASP A 63 27.50 -17.77 -28.79
N LYS A 64 27.32 -18.15 -30.06
CA LYS A 64 27.13 -17.22 -31.18
C LYS A 64 25.84 -16.41 -31.07
N ASN A 65 24.81 -16.98 -30.44
CA ASN A 65 23.50 -16.36 -30.27
C ASN A 65 23.33 -15.77 -28.87
N TYR A 66 24.18 -16.09 -27.90
CA TYR A 66 24.07 -15.57 -26.53
C TYR A 66 23.93 -14.04 -26.50
N ASN A 67 24.88 -13.31 -27.11
CA ASN A 67 24.85 -11.84 -27.16
C ASN A 67 23.70 -11.25 -28.01
N SER A 68 22.98 -12.08 -28.77
CA SER A 68 21.78 -11.62 -29.49
C SER A 68 20.55 -11.56 -28.58
N PHE A 69 20.56 -12.33 -27.49
CA PHE A 69 19.48 -12.38 -26.50
C PHE A 69 19.86 -11.69 -25.20
N PHE A 70 21.09 -11.87 -24.70
CA PHE A 70 21.48 -11.51 -23.36
C PHE A 70 22.30 -10.22 -23.28
N SER A 71 22.04 -9.46 -22.21
CA SER A 71 22.86 -8.37 -21.73
C SER A 71 22.93 -8.46 -20.20
N ASN A 72 24.13 -8.48 -19.62
CA ASN A 72 24.33 -8.63 -18.16
C ASN A 72 23.59 -9.83 -17.53
N GLY A 73 23.52 -10.97 -18.24
CA GLY A 73 22.91 -12.21 -17.72
C GLY A 73 21.39 -12.27 -17.77
N ILE A 74 20.72 -11.26 -18.36
CA ILE A 74 19.27 -11.23 -18.60
C ILE A 74 18.96 -11.07 -20.09
N ILE A 75 17.79 -11.52 -20.53
CA ILE A 75 17.31 -11.35 -21.90
C ILE A 75 16.80 -9.92 -22.11
N GLU A 76 17.33 -9.24 -23.14
CA GLU A 76 16.89 -7.91 -23.52
C GLU A 76 15.60 -7.99 -24.36
N VAL A 77 14.59 -7.24 -23.92
CA VAL A 77 13.29 -7.15 -24.59
C VAL A 77 12.83 -5.70 -24.70
N ASN A 78 11.91 -5.43 -25.62
CA ASN A 78 11.10 -4.22 -25.56
C ASN A 78 10.14 -4.34 -24.36
N MET A 79 10.27 -3.48 -23.35
CA MET A 79 9.47 -3.59 -22.13
C MET A 79 7.96 -3.38 -22.31
N ASP A 80 7.51 -2.81 -23.43
CA ASP A 80 6.08 -2.65 -23.74
C ASP A 80 5.49 -3.91 -24.37
N THR A 81 6.26 -4.64 -25.17
CA THR A 81 5.78 -5.83 -25.90
C THR A 81 6.30 -7.15 -25.35
N LEU A 82 7.42 -7.12 -24.61
CA LEU A 82 8.25 -8.25 -24.23
C LEU A 82 8.86 -9.05 -25.40
N GLU A 83 8.86 -8.48 -26.60
CA GLU A 83 9.54 -9.06 -27.75
C GLU A 83 11.06 -8.84 -27.62
N THR A 84 11.83 -9.89 -27.88
CA THR A 84 13.30 -9.82 -27.96
C THR A 84 13.74 -9.12 -29.25
N LYS A 85 15.04 -8.93 -29.44
CA LYS A 85 15.60 -8.48 -30.73
C LYS A 85 15.32 -9.45 -31.88
N ASN A 86 15.04 -10.71 -31.56
CA ASN A 86 14.69 -11.73 -32.54
C ASN A 86 13.16 -11.77 -32.70
N LYS A 87 12.72 -11.28 -33.86
CA LYS A 87 11.31 -11.11 -34.21
C LYS A 87 10.50 -12.39 -33.96
N GLY A 88 9.37 -12.26 -33.27
CA GLY A 88 8.47 -13.37 -32.93
C GLY A 88 8.91 -14.19 -31.71
N ILE A 89 10.02 -13.84 -31.05
CA ILE A 89 10.45 -14.46 -29.79
C ILE A 89 10.21 -13.46 -28.65
N PHE A 90 9.53 -13.92 -27.61
CA PHE A 90 9.13 -13.12 -26.45
C PHE A 90 9.69 -13.74 -25.17
N ALA A 91 10.05 -12.92 -24.20
CA ALA A 91 10.58 -13.37 -22.91
C ALA A 91 9.98 -12.57 -21.75
N GLY A 92 9.81 -13.21 -20.59
CA GLY A 92 9.22 -12.58 -19.41
C GLY A 92 9.58 -13.33 -18.13
N GLY A 93 9.27 -12.71 -16.99
CA GLY A 93 9.72 -13.18 -15.67
C GLY A 93 11.19 -12.84 -15.36
N ASP A 94 11.78 -13.59 -14.43
CA ASP A 94 13.11 -13.31 -13.86
C ASP A 94 14.23 -13.31 -14.91
N ILE A 95 14.07 -14.06 -16.00
CA ILE A 95 15.04 -14.08 -17.12
C ILE A 95 15.17 -12.71 -17.81
N VAL A 96 14.20 -11.81 -17.63
CA VAL A 96 14.19 -10.45 -18.16
C VAL A 96 14.48 -9.41 -17.09
N SER A 97 13.86 -9.52 -15.91
CA SER A 97 13.98 -8.49 -14.85
C SER A 97 15.11 -8.73 -13.85
N GLY A 98 15.71 -9.93 -13.85
CA GLY A 98 16.35 -10.46 -12.65
C GLY A 98 15.31 -10.88 -11.60
N PRO A 99 15.76 -11.32 -10.41
CA PRO A 99 14.89 -11.78 -9.33
C PRO A 99 13.83 -10.73 -8.97
N ALA A 100 12.57 -11.04 -9.24
CA ALA A 100 11.44 -10.14 -9.00
C ALA A 100 10.33 -10.85 -8.21
N SER A 101 9.19 -10.17 -8.02
CA SER A 101 8.04 -10.81 -7.39
C SER A 101 7.34 -11.76 -8.37
N VAL A 102 6.68 -12.79 -7.85
CA VAL A 102 5.81 -13.68 -8.65
C VAL A 102 4.74 -12.88 -9.41
N ILE A 103 4.28 -11.76 -8.84
CA ILE A 103 3.29 -10.88 -9.47
C ILE A 103 3.87 -10.20 -10.72
N ASP A 104 5.13 -9.78 -10.68
CA ASP A 104 5.81 -9.19 -11.84
C ASP A 104 5.96 -10.22 -12.96
N ALA A 105 6.34 -11.46 -12.63
CA ALA A 105 6.42 -12.55 -13.60
C ALA A 105 5.06 -12.87 -14.24
N VAL A 106 3.98 -12.89 -13.45
CA VAL A 106 2.61 -13.04 -13.97
C VAL A 106 2.22 -11.86 -14.86
N GLY A 107 2.59 -10.63 -14.47
CA GLY A 107 2.40 -9.42 -15.27
C GLY A 107 3.12 -9.51 -16.62
N HIS A 108 4.35 -10.01 -16.62
CA HIS A 108 5.10 -10.30 -17.83
C HIS A 108 4.40 -11.34 -18.71
N GLY A 109 3.95 -12.46 -18.14
CA GLY A 109 3.21 -13.48 -18.89
C GLY A 109 1.96 -12.91 -19.58
N ARG A 110 1.18 -12.09 -18.87
CA ARG A 110 -0.03 -11.44 -19.44
C ARG A 110 0.31 -10.46 -20.56
N LYS A 111 1.39 -9.69 -20.41
CA LYS A 111 1.85 -8.74 -21.43
C LYS A 111 2.37 -9.48 -22.67
N ALA A 112 3.21 -10.49 -22.49
CA ALA A 112 3.72 -11.32 -23.57
C ALA A 112 2.59 -12.00 -24.35
N ALA A 113 1.58 -12.56 -23.68
CA ALA A 113 0.43 -13.17 -24.33
C ALA A 113 -0.31 -12.19 -25.26
N ARG A 114 -0.56 -10.95 -24.81
CA ARG A 114 -1.18 -9.89 -25.64
C ARG A 114 -0.34 -9.55 -26.86
N SER A 115 0.98 -9.49 -26.72
CA SER A 115 1.89 -9.17 -27.81
C SER A 115 2.03 -10.31 -28.82
N ILE A 116 2.09 -11.55 -28.34
CA ILE A 116 2.11 -12.76 -29.17
C ILE A 116 0.82 -12.83 -30.01
N ASP A 117 -0.34 -12.59 -29.40
CA ASP A 117 -1.60 -12.58 -30.13
C ASP A 117 -1.62 -11.54 -31.26
N LYS A 118 -1.23 -10.29 -30.96
CA LYS A 118 -1.08 -9.24 -31.99
C LYS A 118 -0.08 -9.62 -33.07
N PHE A 119 1.05 -10.25 -32.70
CA PHE A 119 2.06 -10.69 -33.65
C PHE A 119 1.53 -11.76 -34.61
N LEU A 120 0.65 -12.64 -34.12
CA LEU A 120 -0.02 -13.69 -34.90
C LEU A 120 -1.24 -13.18 -35.68
N GLY A 121 -1.57 -11.88 -35.57
CA GLY A 121 -2.67 -11.24 -36.30
C GLY A 121 -3.99 -11.11 -35.53
N GLY A 122 -4.00 -11.42 -34.24
CA GLY A 122 -5.11 -11.13 -33.33
C GLY A 122 -5.18 -9.65 -32.93
N ASP A 123 -6.12 -9.31 -32.04
CA ASP A 123 -6.36 -7.95 -31.56
C ASP A 123 -5.64 -7.64 -30.23
N GLY A 124 -5.03 -8.64 -29.61
CA GLY A 124 -4.38 -8.57 -28.30
C GLY A 124 -5.36 -8.51 -27.14
N ILE A 125 -6.62 -8.85 -27.35
CA ILE A 125 -7.64 -8.95 -26.30
C ILE A 125 -7.60 -10.36 -25.74
N ILE A 126 -6.79 -10.55 -24.69
CA ILE A 126 -6.78 -11.78 -23.92
C ILE A 126 -7.89 -11.69 -22.88
N ASN A 127 -8.99 -12.40 -23.12
CA ASN A 127 -10.07 -12.58 -22.16
C ASN A 127 -9.54 -13.44 -21.01
N TYR A 128 -9.13 -12.78 -19.93
CA TYR A 128 -8.96 -13.45 -18.65
C TYR A 128 -10.36 -13.66 -18.07
N ASP A 129 -10.56 -14.77 -17.37
CA ASP A 129 -11.85 -15.10 -16.75
C ASP A 129 -12.21 -14.01 -15.72
N GLU A 130 -12.96 -12.99 -16.15
CA GLU A 130 -13.42 -11.87 -15.31
C GLU A 130 -14.48 -12.34 -14.31
N ASP A 131 -15.04 -13.54 -14.52
CA ASP A 131 -16.06 -14.14 -13.66
C ASP A 131 -15.54 -14.49 -12.25
N LEU A 132 -14.21 -14.44 -12.02
CA LEU A 132 -13.63 -14.50 -10.68
C LEU A 132 -14.13 -13.38 -9.73
N TYR A 133 -14.66 -12.28 -10.28
CA TYR A 133 -15.14 -11.12 -9.52
C TYR A 133 -16.65 -10.89 -9.59
N ASN A 134 -17.42 -11.82 -10.18
CA ASN A 134 -18.87 -11.69 -10.34
C ASN A 134 -19.68 -11.87 -9.03
N ASN A 135 -19.05 -11.64 -7.88
CA ASN A 135 -19.79 -11.56 -6.63
C ASN A 135 -20.30 -10.13 -6.42
N ASN A 136 -21.57 -9.90 -6.74
CA ASN A 136 -22.26 -8.60 -6.62
C ASN A 136 -22.37 -8.07 -5.17
N GLU A 137 -21.92 -8.83 -4.17
CA GLU A 137 -21.94 -8.40 -2.78
C GLU A 137 -20.78 -7.43 -2.49
N MET A 138 -21.10 -6.13 -2.56
CA MET A 138 -20.20 -5.00 -2.27
C MET A 138 -20.03 -4.72 -0.77
N PHE A 139 -20.51 -5.61 0.09
CA PHE A 139 -20.45 -5.45 1.54
C PHE A 139 -19.38 -6.37 2.11
N ILE A 140 -18.32 -5.78 2.69
CA ILE A 140 -17.24 -6.54 3.38
C ILE A 140 -17.78 -7.19 4.66
N GLY A 141 -18.81 -6.61 5.27
CA GLY A 141 -19.32 -7.05 6.57
C GLY A 141 -18.44 -6.62 7.74
N ARG A 142 -18.84 -7.06 8.93
CA ARG A 142 -18.08 -6.93 10.16
C ARG A 142 -18.08 -8.28 10.85
N GLU A 143 -16.89 -8.77 11.18
CA GLU A 143 -16.71 -9.99 11.96
C GLU A 143 -16.10 -9.62 13.32
N GLU A 144 -16.85 -9.89 14.39
CA GLU A 144 -16.39 -9.62 15.75
C GLU A 144 -15.16 -10.46 16.09
N GLY A 145 -14.13 -9.82 16.65
CA GLY A 145 -12.88 -10.50 17.00
C GLY A 145 -11.99 -10.88 15.81
N PHE A 146 -12.29 -10.45 14.58
CA PHE A 146 -11.48 -10.74 13.39
C PHE A 146 -9.98 -10.44 13.59
N GLY A 147 -9.67 -9.27 14.16
CA GLY A 147 -8.29 -8.85 14.44
C GLY A 147 -7.56 -9.71 15.47
N THR A 148 -8.27 -10.58 16.19
CA THR A 148 -7.71 -11.50 17.19
C THR A 148 -7.53 -12.93 16.65
N LEU A 149 -8.01 -13.21 15.44
CA LEU A 149 -7.86 -14.53 14.80
C LEU A 149 -6.38 -14.85 14.56
N LYS A 150 -5.93 -15.98 15.10
CA LYS A 150 -4.57 -16.50 14.86
C LYS A 150 -4.49 -17.16 13.49
N ARG A 151 -3.34 -17.08 12.83
CA ARG A 151 -3.10 -17.81 11.57
C ARG A 151 -3.05 -19.30 11.86
N GLU A 152 -3.84 -20.07 11.12
CA GLU A 152 -3.71 -21.52 11.08
C GLU A 152 -2.26 -21.86 10.70
N GLN A 153 -1.67 -22.84 11.39
CA GLN A 153 -0.31 -23.27 11.10
C GLN A 153 -0.36 -24.42 10.10
N VAL A 154 0.43 -24.30 9.04
CA VAL A 154 0.69 -25.44 8.15
C VAL A 154 1.48 -26.49 8.91
N SER A 155 1.24 -27.75 8.56
CA SER A 155 2.01 -28.86 9.13
C SER A 155 3.33 -28.98 8.39
N TYR A 156 4.38 -29.36 9.10
CA TYR A 156 5.69 -29.57 8.52
C TYR A 156 6.11 -31.03 8.71
N VAL A 157 6.78 -31.57 7.71
CA VAL A 157 7.48 -32.87 7.81
C VAL A 157 8.57 -32.77 8.89
N ASP A 158 8.85 -33.88 9.58
CA ASP A 158 9.85 -33.91 10.65
C ASP A 158 11.25 -33.49 10.14
N ALA A 159 12.06 -32.90 11.02
CA ALA A 159 13.40 -32.44 10.65
C ALA A 159 14.31 -33.59 10.16
N ASP A 160 14.16 -34.80 10.70
CA ASP A 160 15.02 -35.92 10.34
C ASP A 160 14.68 -36.50 8.96
N GLU A 161 13.43 -36.36 8.51
CA GLU A 161 13.04 -36.72 7.14
C GLU A 161 13.43 -35.62 6.13
N ARG A 162 13.38 -34.34 6.53
CA ARG A 162 13.78 -33.21 5.67
C ARG A 162 15.25 -33.22 5.27
N LYS A 163 16.14 -33.77 6.10
CA LYS A 163 17.59 -33.76 5.86
C LYS A 163 18.04 -34.69 4.74
N ILE A 164 17.22 -35.67 4.35
CA ILE A 164 17.64 -36.76 3.47
C ILE A 164 17.07 -36.66 2.05
N ASN A 165 16.25 -35.64 1.76
CA ASN A 165 15.64 -35.43 0.45
C ASN A 165 15.22 -33.98 0.24
N PHE A 166 14.85 -33.64 -1.01
CA PHE A 166 14.33 -32.32 -1.40
C PHE A 166 12.82 -32.34 -1.64
N ASN A 167 12.09 -33.26 -1.01
CA ASN A 167 10.64 -33.31 -1.16
C ASN A 167 9.99 -32.08 -0.49
N PRO A 168 8.80 -31.65 -0.93
CA PRO A 168 8.05 -30.62 -0.24
C PRO A 168 7.86 -30.97 1.23
N PHE A 169 8.34 -30.09 2.12
CA PHE A 169 8.31 -30.32 3.56
C PHE A 169 7.26 -29.47 4.29
N GLU A 170 6.83 -28.36 3.68
CA GLU A 170 5.65 -27.62 4.09
C GLU A 170 4.43 -28.32 3.48
N LEU A 171 3.60 -28.92 4.33
CA LEU A 171 2.39 -29.61 3.90
C LEU A 171 1.26 -28.61 3.68
N THR A 172 0.30 -29.00 2.87
CA THR A 172 -0.90 -28.18 2.63
C THR A 172 -1.81 -28.14 3.85
N TYR A 173 -2.64 -27.11 3.94
CA TYR A 173 -3.71 -27.10 4.93
C TYR A 173 -4.67 -28.27 4.76
N GLU A 174 -5.10 -28.83 5.89
CA GLU A 174 -6.31 -29.65 5.93
C GLU A 174 -7.52 -28.81 5.52
N LYS A 175 -8.55 -29.48 5.00
CA LYS A 175 -9.73 -28.81 4.43
C LYS A 175 -10.32 -27.73 5.36
N ASP A 176 -10.47 -28.03 6.64
CA ASP A 176 -11.08 -27.11 7.60
C ASP A 176 -10.19 -25.88 7.88
N SER A 177 -8.87 -26.07 7.99
CA SER A 177 -7.92 -24.96 8.16
C SER A 177 -7.83 -24.11 6.90
N ALA A 178 -7.87 -24.73 5.71
CA ALA A 178 -7.91 -24.01 4.43
C ALA A 178 -9.16 -23.13 4.32
N ILE A 179 -10.33 -23.65 4.71
CA ILE A 179 -11.58 -22.89 4.72
C ILE A 179 -11.49 -21.73 5.71
N LYS A 180 -10.97 -21.95 6.93
CA LYS A 180 -10.81 -20.88 7.93
C LYS A 180 -9.90 -19.77 7.42
N GLU A 181 -8.73 -20.09 6.87
CA GLU A 181 -7.82 -19.06 6.33
C GLU A 181 -8.42 -18.37 5.10
N GLY A 182 -9.12 -19.10 4.22
CA GLY A 182 -9.84 -18.51 3.09
C GLY A 182 -10.96 -17.53 3.51
N SER A 183 -11.69 -17.86 4.58
CA SER A 183 -12.75 -17.00 5.14
C SER A 183 -12.22 -15.69 5.75
N ARG A 184 -10.90 -15.57 5.96
CA ARG A 184 -10.28 -14.32 6.43
C ARG A 184 -10.06 -13.28 5.32
N CYS A 185 -10.54 -13.55 4.11
CA CYS A 185 -10.42 -12.63 2.99
C CYS A 185 -11.07 -11.28 3.30
N LEU A 186 -10.27 -10.20 3.23
CA LEU A 186 -10.74 -8.82 3.41
C LEU A 186 -11.36 -8.20 2.15
N ARG A 187 -11.69 -9.03 1.15
CA ARG A 187 -12.35 -8.61 -0.11
C ARG A 187 -11.64 -7.43 -0.79
N CYS A 188 -10.31 -7.53 -0.96
CA CYS A 188 -9.52 -6.47 -1.58
C CYS A 188 -9.90 -6.21 -3.05
N ASP A 189 -10.61 -7.13 -3.69
CA ASP A 189 -11.29 -6.96 -4.98
C ASP A 189 -12.27 -5.78 -5.00
N LEU A 190 -13.00 -5.55 -3.89
CA LEU A 190 -13.98 -4.49 -3.79
C LEU A 190 -13.39 -3.08 -3.93
N ARG A 191 -12.05 -2.93 -3.79
CA ARG A 191 -11.35 -1.65 -3.98
C ARG A 191 -11.60 -1.01 -5.34
N LEU A 192 -11.84 -1.81 -6.37
CA LEU A 192 -12.11 -1.33 -7.73
C LEU A 192 -13.53 -0.76 -7.87
N HIS A 193 -14.42 -1.11 -6.93
CA HIS A 193 -15.82 -0.69 -6.92
C HIS A 193 -16.09 0.46 -5.94
N PHE A 194 -15.19 0.68 -4.97
CA PHE A 194 -15.27 1.87 -4.12
C PHE A 194 -14.97 3.12 -4.93
N ARG A 195 -15.92 4.05 -4.96
CA ARG A 195 -15.61 5.44 -5.33
C ARG A 195 -14.67 5.98 -4.25
N HIS A 196 -13.69 6.80 -4.66
CA HIS A 196 -12.66 7.44 -3.84
C HIS A 196 -13.05 7.53 -2.36
N ASN A 197 -12.13 7.09 -1.48
CA ASN A 197 -12.29 7.23 -0.04
C ASN A 197 -12.78 8.67 0.24
N PRO A 198 -13.97 8.87 0.82
CA PRO A 198 -14.43 10.22 1.09
C PRO A 198 -13.32 10.92 1.87
N SER A 199 -12.89 12.09 1.40
CA SER A 199 -12.01 12.94 2.19
C SER A 199 -12.57 13.02 3.61
N PRO A 200 -11.73 13.10 4.66
CA PRO A 200 -12.21 13.24 6.03
C PRO A 200 -13.36 14.26 6.03
N PRO A 201 -14.53 13.94 6.60
CA PRO A 201 -15.69 14.80 6.49
C PRO A 201 -15.28 16.22 6.86
N GLU A 202 -15.48 17.15 5.92
CA GLU A 202 -15.22 18.56 6.18
C GLU A 202 -16.08 18.95 7.40
N LYS A 203 -15.47 19.54 8.43
CA LYS A 203 -16.16 19.82 9.71
C LYS A 203 -17.32 20.83 9.58
N TYR A 204 -17.44 21.49 8.44
CA TYR A 204 -18.43 22.50 8.14
C TYR A 204 -19.49 21.95 7.18
N LEU A 205 -20.74 22.22 7.48
CA LEU A 205 -21.90 21.84 6.68
C LEU A 205 -22.35 23.03 5.84
N ARG A 206 -22.91 22.80 4.65
CA ARG A 206 -23.55 23.88 3.88
C ARG A 206 -24.71 24.46 4.68
N PHE A 207 -24.83 25.78 4.69
CA PHE A 207 -25.92 26.47 5.38
C PHE A 207 -27.21 26.36 4.55
N ASN A 208 -27.99 25.30 4.79
CA ASN A 208 -29.26 25.02 4.14
C ASN A 208 -30.21 24.29 5.11
N VAL A 209 -31.50 24.26 4.77
CA VAL A 209 -32.54 23.65 5.62
C VAL A 209 -32.22 22.19 5.95
N GLU A 210 -31.82 21.39 4.96
CA GLU A 210 -31.54 19.96 5.13
C GLU A 210 -30.46 19.69 6.19
N ASN A 211 -29.37 20.46 6.18
CA ASN A 211 -28.29 20.30 7.15
C ASN A 211 -28.66 20.86 8.52
N ILE A 212 -29.41 21.97 8.58
CA ILE A 212 -29.87 22.56 9.85
C ILE A 212 -30.86 21.62 10.55
N GLU A 213 -31.72 20.92 9.81
CA GLU A 213 -32.66 19.96 10.38
C GLU A 213 -31.97 18.79 11.11
N MET A 214 -30.74 18.44 10.70
CA MET A 214 -29.92 17.40 11.34
C MET A 214 -29.20 17.86 12.61
N VAL A 215 -29.15 19.16 12.89
CA VAL A 215 -28.52 19.71 14.10
C VAL A 215 -29.38 19.38 15.33
N PRO A 216 -28.79 18.89 16.44
CA PRO A 216 -29.54 18.64 17.67
C PRO A 216 -30.08 19.95 18.29
N SER A 217 -31.29 19.89 18.85
CA SER A 217 -31.90 20.97 19.64
C SER A 217 -31.35 20.98 21.06
N GLU A 218 -30.05 21.26 21.20
CA GLU A 218 -29.30 21.27 22.46
C GLU A 218 -28.43 22.53 22.55
N GLU A 219 -27.94 22.80 23.76
CA GLU A 219 -27.02 23.90 24.06
C GLU A 219 -25.66 23.67 23.38
N GLY A 220 -25.05 24.72 22.85
CA GLY A 220 -23.74 24.61 22.22
C GLY A 220 -23.28 25.87 21.50
N VAL A 221 -22.22 25.74 20.72
CA VAL A 221 -21.62 26.85 19.99
C VAL A 221 -21.72 26.61 18.49
N ILE A 222 -22.17 27.63 17.77
CA ILE A 222 -22.18 27.67 16.31
C ILE A 222 -21.10 28.61 15.79
N GLN A 223 -20.46 28.25 14.68
CA GLN A 223 -19.56 29.12 13.92
C GLN A 223 -20.14 29.27 12.52
N LEU A 224 -20.31 30.51 12.06
CA LEU A 224 -20.80 30.84 10.72
C LEU A 224 -19.62 31.20 9.82
N LEU A 225 -19.64 30.65 8.60
CA LEU A 225 -18.58 30.80 7.62
C LEU A 225 -19.14 31.35 6.31
N ASP A 226 -18.34 32.16 5.63
CA ASP A 226 -18.65 32.68 4.30
C ASP A 226 -18.27 31.70 3.17
N ASP A 227 -18.45 32.11 1.91
CA ASP A 227 -18.12 31.30 0.73
C ASP A 227 -16.64 30.90 0.65
N ASN A 228 -15.75 31.67 1.28
CA ASN A 228 -14.31 31.38 1.34
C ASN A 228 -13.94 30.47 2.51
N LYS A 229 -14.94 29.98 3.27
CA LYS A 229 -14.76 29.17 4.48
C LYS A 229 -14.02 29.93 5.59
N GLU A 230 -14.16 31.25 5.63
CA GLU A 230 -13.66 32.07 6.74
C GLU A 230 -14.76 32.24 7.80
N VAL A 231 -14.42 31.95 9.06
CA VAL A 231 -15.33 32.14 10.19
C VAL A 231 -15.49 33.64 10.42
N TYR A 232 -16.72 34.15 10.28
CA TYR A 232 -17.01 35.56 10.52
C TYR A 232 -17.86 35.77 11.78
N HIS A 233 -18.47 34.71 12.33
CA HIS A 233 -19.25 34.80 13.55
C HIS A 233 -19.14 33.52 14.38
N ILE A 234 -19.05 33.65 15.70
CA ILE A 234 -19.04 32.56 16.68
C ILE A 234 -20.04 32.95 17.76
N LYS A 235 -21.01 32.07 18.04
CA LYS A 235 -22.08 32.35 19.01
C LYS A 235 -22.38 31.13 19.84
N GLY A 236 -22.36 31.29 21.15
CA GLY A 236 -22.93 30.33 22.08
C GLY A 236 -24.45 30.50 22.15
N THR A 237 -25.18 29.40 22.18
CA THR A 237 -26.66 29.40 22.20
C THR A 237 -27.19 28.24 23.04
N ASP A 238 -28.36 28.46 23.63
CA ASP A 238 -29.14 27.47 24.37
C ASP A 238 -29.84 26.46 23.46
N ASN A 239 -30.04 26.80 22.18
CA ASN A 239 -30.57 25.89 21.16
C ASN A 239 -29.95 26.15 19.79
N MET A 240 -28.94 25.35 19.43
CA MET A 240 -28.21 25.52 18.15
C MET A 240 -29.13 25.44 16.93
N LYS A 241 -30.13 24.55 16.93
CA LYS A 241 -31.04 24.37 15.80
C LYS A 241 -31.94 25.57 15.60
N GLU A 242 -32.56 26.07 16.67
CA GLU A 242 -33.44 27.24 16.61
C GLU A 242 -32.66 28.48 16.17
N THR A 243 -31.48 28.71 16.73
CA THR A 243 -30.63 29.84 16.34
C THR A 243 -30.22 29.77 14.86
N LEU A 244 -29.86 28.60 14.33
CA LEU A 244 -29.53 28.46 12.90
C LEU A 244 -30.75 28.69 11.99
N LEU A 245 -31.96 28.31 12.42
CA LEU A 245 -33.20 28.57 11.68
C LEU A 245 -33.57 30.06 11.70
N GLU A 246 -33.33 30.76 12.82
CA GLU A 246 -33.48 32.22 12.90
C GLU A 246 -32.53 32.92 11.93
N ILE A 247 -31.24 32.54 11.95
CA ILE A 247 -30.22 33.09 11.04
C ILE A 247 -30.53 32.74 9.58
N LEU A 248 -31.24 31.65 9.29
CA LEU A 248 -31.66 31.31 7.92
C LEU A 248 -32.76 32.25 7.41
N ASN A 249 -33.61 32.74 8.31
CA ASN A 249 -34.69 33.67 7.96
C ASN A 249 -34.16 35.09 7.71
N ASP A 250 -33.04 35.46 8.33
CA ASP A 250 -32.31 36.69 8.03
C ASP A 250 -31.34 36.45 6.85
N ASN A 251 -31.45 37.24 5.78
CA ASN A 251 -30.66 37.07 4.55
C ASN A 251 -29.16 37.34 4.77
N GLY A 252 -28.44 36.36 5.32
CA GLY A 252 -27.04 36.50 5.73
C GLY A 252 -26.00 36.02 4.72
N LYS A 253 -24.75 36.45 4.95
CA LYS A 253 -23.50 36.07 4.25
C LYS A 253 -23.08 34.60 4.48
N THR A 254 -23.86 33.81 5.22
CA THR A 254 -23.49 32.45 5.63
C THR A 254 -23.59 31.46 4.48
N ALA A 255 -22.47 30.86 4.11
CA ALA A 255 -22.41 29.74 3.17
C ALA A 255 -22.27 28.39 3.87
N TYR A 256 -21.58 28.37 5.02
CA TYR A 256 -21.37 27.16 5.81
C TYR A 256 -21.48 27.43 7.30
N PHE A 257 -21.67 26.37 8.09
CA PHE A 257 -21.67 26.44 9.54
C PHE A 257 -20.97 25.22 10.17
N ILE A 258 -20.46 25.41 11.38
CA ILE A 258 -19.94 24.37 12.27
C ILE A 258 -20.74 24.45 13.56
N TYR A 259 -21.04 23.32 14.20
CA TYR A 259 -21.68 23.29 15.51
C TYR A 259 -20.94 22.35 16.47
N GLU A 260 -20.95 22.68 17.76
CA GLU A 260 -20.37 21.88 18.83
C GLU A 260 -21.32 21.92 20.05
N ALA A 261 -21.91 20.77 20.39
CA ALA A 261 -22.77 20.66 21.57
C ALA A 261 -21.93 20.78 22.85
N ASP A 262 -22.25 21.76 23.69
CA ASP A 262 -21.55 22.02 24.95
C ASP A 262 -22.48 22.78 25.91
N PRO A 263 -22.89 22.16 27.04
CA PRO A 263 -23.71 22.82 28.06
C PRO A 263 -23.04 24.05 28.71
N MET A 264 -21.73 24.22 28.56
CA MET A 264 -20.98 25.41 28.96
C MET A 264 -20.71 26.32 27.75
N PHE A 265 -21.69 26.51 26.88
CA PHE A 265 -21.55 27.22 25.59
C PHE A 265 -20.91 28.61 25.71
N THR A 266 -21.19 29.38 26.77
CA THR A 266 -20.55 30.71 27.00
C THR A 266 -19.03 30.61 27.20
N LYS A 267 -18.59 29.59 27.95
CA LYS A 267 -17.16 29.34 28.16
C LYS A 267 -16.53 28.88 26.84
N ARG A 268 -17.22 27.99 26.13
CA ARG A 268 -16.73 27.41 24.88
C ARG A 268 -16.62 28.45 23.76
N GLU A 269 -17.60 29.33 23.65
CA GLU A 269 -17.59 30.50 22.78
C GLU A 269 -16.37 31.39 23.06
N SER A 270 -16.11 31.69 24.33
CA SER A 270 -14.95 32.50 24.75
C SER A 270 -13.62 31.82 24.36
N GLU A 271 -13.51 30.49 24.52
CA GLU A 271 -12.34 29.72 24.10
C GLU A 271 -12.12 29.79 22.58
N LEU A 272 -13.19 29.65 21.80
CA LEU A 272 -13.13 29.69 20.34
C LEU A 272 -12.80 31.09 19.81
N LEU A 273 -13.34 32.13 20.42
CA LEU A 273 -12.99 33.52 20.12
C LEU A 273 -11.51 33.81 20.42
N GLN A 274 -10.97 33.31 21.53
CA GLN A 274 -9.54 33.43 21.86
C GLN A 274 -8.66 32.70 20.85
N GLN A 275 -9.04 31.48 20.44
CA GLN A 275 -8.32 30.72 19.41
C GLN A 275 -8.33 31.45 18.07
N TYR A 276 -9.47 32.02 17.69
CA TYR A 276 -9.58 32.82 16.47
C TYR A 276 -8.68 34.06 16.53
N LEU A 277 -8.71 34.81 17.64
CA LEU A 277 -7.88 35.99 17.86
C LEU A 277 -6.38 35.66 17.81
N GLN A 278 -5.95 34.55 18.43
CA GLN A 278 -4.55 34.11 18.39
C GLN A 278 -4.09 33.78 16.96
N LYS A 279 -4.98 33.21 16.14
CA LYS A 279 -4.66 32.77 14.79
C LYS A 279 -4.72 33.91 13.76
N HIS A 280 -5.69 34.81 13.87
CA HIS A 280 -5.99 35.83 12.87
C HIS A 280 -5.61 37.25 13.29
N GLY A 281 -5.23 37.46 14.56
CA GLY A 281 -4.83 38.76 15.10
C GLY A 281 -5.98 39.76 15.27
N LYS A 282 -7.22 39.36 14.99
CA LYS A 282 -8.46 40.14 15.15
C LYS A 282 -9.61 39.21 15.56
N LEU A 283 -10.68 39.78 16.10
CA LEU A 283 -11.94 39.06 16.30
C LEU A 283 -12.63 38.79 14.95
N PRO A 284 -13.54 37.81 14.88
CA PRO A 284 -14.39 37.60 13.70
C PRO A 284 -15.13 38.90 13.37
N ASP A 285 -15.28 39.16 12.07
CA ASP A 285 -15.95 40.38 11.58
C ASP A 285 -17.47 40.19 11.78
N SER A 286 -17.93 40.43 13.01
CA SER A 286 -19.36 40.52 13.32
C SER A 286 -19.89 41.73 12.57
N GLY A 287 -20.47 41.53 11.38
CA GLY A 287 -21.22 42.58 10.72
C GLY A 287 -22.25 43.13 11.70
N ASP A 288 -22.35 44.46 11.79
CA ASP A 288 -23.12 45.23 12.78
C ASP A 288 -24.64 44.89 12.86
N ASP A 289 -25.13 43.88 12.14
CA ASP A 289 -26.55 43.53 12.01
C ASP A 289 -27.02 42.37 12.91
N LEU A 290 -26.12 41.63 13.59
CA LEU A 290 -26.51 40.49 14.46
C LEU A 290 -26.53 40.80 15.96
N ASP A 291 -25.94 41.93 16.37
CA ASP A 291 -25.99 42.40 17.77
C ASP A 291 -27.35 43.04 18.11
N ASP A 292 -28.17 43.37 17.11
CA ASP A 292 -29.52 43.95 17.25
C ASP A 292 -30.64 42.88 17.39
N LEU A 293 -30.31 41.59 17.45
CA LEU A 293 -31.27 40.48 17.61
C LEU A 293 -31.64 40.18 19.07
N PHE A 294 -31.33 41.08 20.01
CA PHE A 294 -31.74 40.99 21.42
C PHE A 294 -32.16 42.34 22.04
#